data_AF-A0A7S7U8A9-F1
#
_entry.id   AF-A0A7S7U8A9-F1
#
_cell.length_a   1.000
_cell.length_b   1.000
_cell.length_c   1.000
_cell.angle_alpha   90.00
_cell.angle_beta   90.00
_cell.angle_gamma   90.00
#
_symmetry.space_group_name_H-M   'P 1'
#
loop_
_entity.id
_entity.type
_entity.pdbx_description
1 polymer ?
#
loop_
_entity_poly.entity_id
_entity_poly.type
_entity_poly.pdbx_seq_one_letter_code
_entity_poly.pdbx_strand_id
1 'polypeptide(L)'
;MRYEKGHKDETRRHILDVASAQFRESGIAAVGLAGIMSEAGLTNGAFYTHFASKEDLVREVLLDALTRREERHKANLENGVAVETVIRDYLSARHRDRAGTGCPTAALVAEIARHPKATRDAFTGKVSDIVALMAEQIRHGTADERRRKAITVYSTMVGALQLARAVNDKTLSDEILENAVDAAVTIANER
;
A
#
# COMPACT_ATOMS: atom_id res chain seq x y z
N MET A 1 -14.28 19.71 -30.62
CA MET A 1 -13.26 18.65 -30.66
C MET A 1 -13.70 17.56 -29.69
N ARG A 2 -14.10 16.38 -30.18
CA ARG A 2 -14.70 15.31 -29.36
C ARG A 2 -13.57 14.38 -28.95
N TYR A 3 -13.03 14.55 -27.74
CA TYR A 3 -11.98 13.67 -27.24
C TYR A 3 -12.49 12.23 -27.19
N GLU A 4 -11.75 11.32 -27.83
CA GLU A 4 -12.08 9.90 -27.90
C GLU A 4 -12.00 9.25 -26.51
N LYS A 5 -12.82 8.23 -26.29
CA LYS A 5 -13.00 7.54 -25.00
C LYS A 5 -11.67 7.13 -24.35
N GLY A 6 -10.67 6.74 -25.15
CA GLY A 6 -9.33 6.38 -24.67
C GLY A 6 -8.57 7.51 -23.98
N HIS A 7 -8.66 8.74 -24.49
CA HIS A 7 -7.96 9.89 -23.90
C HIS A 7 -8.50 10.27 -22.51
N LYS A 8 -9.82 10.09 -22.32
CA LYS A 8 -10.47 10.33 -21.02
C LYS A 8 -10.00 9.33 -19.97
N ASP A 9 -9.84 8.06 -20.35
CA ASP A 9 -9.41 6.99 -19.46
C ASP A 9 -7.92 7.11 -19.11
N GLU A 10 -7.07 7.48 -20.07
CA GLU A 10 -5.65 7.79 -19.84
C GLU A 10 -5.46 8.97 -18.88
N THR A 11 -6.19 10.08 -19.10
CA THR A 11 -6.15 11.26 -18.23
C THR A 11 -6.58 10.90 -16.81
N ARG A 12 -7.66 10.10 -16.69
CA ARG A 12 -8.15 9.62 -15.40
C ARG A 12 -7.10 8.77 -14.67
N ARG A 13 -6.45 7.86 -15.40
CA ARG A 13 -5.37 7.01 -14.87
C ARG A 13 -4.21 7.87 -14.37
N HIS A 14 -3.81 8.87 -15.15
CA HIS A 14 -2.72 9.77 -14.79
C HIS A 14 -3.01 10.53 -13.49
N ILE A 15 -4.21 11.09 -13.34
CA ILE A 15 -4.63 11.75 -12.09
C ILE A 15 -4.57 10.77 -10.91
N LEU A 16 -5.02 9.52 -11.11
CA LEU A 16 -5.00 8.49 -10.07
C LEU A 16 -3.57 8.15 -9.63
N ASP A 17 -2.63 8.04 -10.57
CA ASP A 17 -1.21 7.76 -10.31
C ASP A 17 -0.54 8.91 -9.54
N VAL A 18 -0.78 10.15 -9.97
CA VAL A 18 -0.27 11.35 -9.28
C VAL A 18 -0.82 11.45 -7.86
N ALA A 19 -2.14 11.28 -7.69
CA ALA A 19 -2.77 11.29 -6.38
C ALA A 19 -2.24 10.18 -5.47
N SER A 20 -2.03 8.98 -6.01
CA SER A 20 -1.48 7.83 -5.28
C SER A 20 -0.09 8.10 -4.73
N ALA A 21 0.80 8.69 -5.55
CA ALA A 21 2.14 9.07 -5.13
C ALA A 21 2.09 10.16 -4.04
N GLN A 22 1.38 11.26 -4.31
CA GLN A 22 1.31 12.39 -3.37
C GLN A 22 0.69 12.00 -2.03
N PHE A 23 -0.41 11.23 -2.02
CA PHE A 23 -1.02 10.76 -0.77
C PHE A 23 -0.03 9.93 0.05
N ARG A 24 0.72 9.04 -0.58
CA ARG A 24 1.70 8.21 0.14
C ARG A 24 2.90 8.99 0.65
N GLU A 25 3.31 10.05 -0.04
CA GLU A 25 4.46 10.87 0.34
C GLU A 25 4.11 11.89 1.42
N SER A 26 2.94 12.52 1.31
CA SER A 26 2.57 13.69 2.11
C SER A 26 1.34 13.49 3.00
N GLY A 27 0.63 12.37 2.85
CA GLY A 27 -0.63 12.10 3.53
C GLY A 27 -1.86 12.61 2.79
N ILE A 28 -3.03 12.02 3.06
CA ILE A 28 -4.29 12.34 2.38
C ILE A 28 -4.78 13.74 2.79
N ALA A 29 -4.67 14.08 4.07
CA ALA A 29 -5.13 15.34 4.63
C ALA A 29 -4.35 16.54 4.09
N ALA A 30 -3.02 16.41 3.93
CA ALA A 30 -2.16 17.49 3.47
C ALA A 30 -2.31 17.80 1.97
N VAL A 31 -2.66 16.80 1.16
CA VAL A 31 -2.72 16.94 -0.29
C VAL A 31 -4.06 17.51 -0.74
N GLY A 32 -4.07 18.70 -1.35
CA GLY A 32 -5.26 19.32 -1.92
C GLY A 32 -5.52 18.92 -3.38
N LEU A 33 -6.78 19.05 -3.84
CA LEU A 33 -7.13 18.80 -5.25
C LEU A 33 -6.32 19.68 -6.21
N ALA A 34 -6.10 20.94 -5.86
CA ALA A 34 -5.32 21.86 -6.69
C ALA A 34 -3.86 21.39 -6.88
N GLY A 35 -3.25 20.83 -5.85
CA GLY A 35 -1.88 20.28 -5.93
C GLY A 35 -1.81 19.06 -6.83
N ILE A 36 -2.78 18.15 -6.71
CA ILE A 36 -2.88 16.95 -7.58
C ILE A 36 -3.06 17.37 -9.03
N MET A 37 -4.00 18.28 -9.31
CA MET A 37 -4.31 18.69 -10.68
C MET A 37 -3.15 19.47 -11.31
N SER A 38 -2.49 20.35 -10.54
CA SER A 38 -1.29 21.05 -10.99
C SER A 38 -0.17 20.08 -11.38
N GLU A 39 0.11 19.09 -10.54
CA GLU A 39 1.13 18.07 -10.82
C GLU A 39 0.75 17.20 -12.02
N ALA A 40 -0.54 16.91 -12.20
CA ALA A 40 -1.05 16.21 -13.37
C ALA A 40 -1.08 17.07 -14.65
N GLY A 41 -0.70 18.34 -14.60
CA GLY A 41 -0.73 19.27 -15.74
C GLY A 41 -2.14 19.65 -16.20
N LEU A 42 -3.12 19.60 -15.29
CA LEU A 42 -4.55 19.78 -15.58
C LEU A 42 -5.15 20.92 -14.76
N THR A 43 -6.25 21.49 -15.26
CA THR A 43 -7.00 22.52 -14.53
C THR A 43 -7.83 21.90 -13.41
N ASN A 44 -8.08 22.66 -12.34
CA ASN A 44 -8.94 22.21 -11.23
C ASN A 44 -10.35 21.81 -11.70
N GLY A 45 -10.89 22.48 -12.73
CA GLY A 45 -12.21 22.17 -13.28
C GLY A 45 -12.27 20.80 -13.96
N ALA A 46 -11.16 20.30 -14.51
CA ALA A 46 -11.10 18.99 -15.15
C ALA A 46 -11.34 17.85 -14.14
N PHE A 47 -11.02 18.04 -12.86
CA PHE A 47 -11.16 17.03 -11.81
C PHE A 47 -12.57 16.43 -11.78
N TYR A 48 -13.59 17.28 -11.79
CA TYR A 48 -14.99 16.89 -11.69
C TYR A 48 -15.52 16.17 -12.94
N THR A 49 -14.73 16.10 -14.02
CA THR A 49 -15.04 15.28 -15.20
C THR A 49 -14.65 13.80 -15.00
N HIS A 50 -13.79 13.51 -14.02
CA HIS A 50 -13.19 12.20 -13.77
C HIS A 50 -13.57 11.60 -12.40
N PHE A 51 -13.76 12.43 -11.38
CA PHE A 51 -14.05 12.01 -10.01
C PHE A 51 -15.16 12.86 -9.40
N ALA A 52 -16.03 12.24 -8.59
CA ALA A 52 -17.16 12.95 -8.00
C ALA A 52 -16.74 13.86 -6.83
N SER A 53 -15.68 13.49 -6.12
CA SER A 53 -15.17 14.24 -4.96
C SER A 53 -13.73 13.80 -4.61
N LYS A 54 -13.07 14.54 -3.71
CA LYS A 54 -11.77 14.10 -3.16
C LYS A 54 -11.89 12.76 -2.44
N GLU A 55 -12.99 12.51 -1.73
CA GLU A 55 -13.22 11.24 -1.03
C GLU A 55 -13.34 10.07 -2.00
N ASP A 56 -14.02 10.30 -3.13
CA ASP A 56 -14.11 9.31 -4.21
C ASP A 56 -12.73 8.97 -4.79
N LEU A 57 -11.91 10.00 -5.05
CA LEU A 57 -10.52 9.82 -5.46
C LEU A 57 -9.71 9.02 -4.44
N VAL A 58 -9.81 9.33 -3.14
CA VAL A 58 -9.11 8.61 -2.06
C VAL A 58 -9.46 7.12 -2.08
N ARG A 59 -10.76 6.79 -2.12
CA ARG A 59 -11.23 5.41 -2.17
C ARG A 59 -10.68 4.67 -3.38
N GLU A 60 -10.70 5.30 -4.55
CA GLU A 60 -10.19 4.69 -5.77
C GLU A 60 -8.67 4.50 -5.79
N VAL A 61 -7.92 5.48 -5.29
CA VAL A 61 -6.46 5.38 -5.13
C VAL A 61 -6.11 4.20 -4.22
N LEU A 62 -6.82 4.06 -3.10
CA LEU A 62 -6.59 2.95 -2.17
C LEU A 62 -6.90 1.61 -2.82
N LEU A 63 -8.04 1.49 -3.51
CA LEU A 63 -8.45 0.28 -4.20
C LEU A 63 -7.44 -0.13 -5.29
N ASP A 64 -7.05 0.80 -6.16
CA ASP A 64 -6.09 0.53 -7.23
C ASP A 64 -4.73 0.10 -6.65
N ALA A 65 -4.23 0.85 -5.69
CA ALA A 65 -2.88 0.61 -5.19
C ALA A 65 -2.77 -0.64 -4.31
N LEU A 66 -3.86 -1.03 -3.63
CA LEU A 66 -3.94 -2.32 -2.93
C LEU A 66 -4.16 -3.48 -3.90
N THR A 67 -4.92 -3.30 -4.98
CA THR A 67 -5.08 -4.31 -6.03
C THR A 67 -3.73 -4.64 -6.67
N ARG A 68 -2.93 -3.63 -7.03
CA ARG A 68 -1.56 -3.83 -7.52
C ARG A 68 -0.66 -4.57 -6.51
N ARG A 69 -0.91 -4.38 -5.20
CA ARG A 69 -0.16 -5.09 -4.15
C ARG A 69 -0.58 -6.55 -4.06
N GLU A 70 -1.88 -6.81 -4.07
CA GLU A 70 -2.49 -8.13 -4.12
C GLU A 70 -1.98 -8.92 -5.34
N GLU A 71 -2.02 -8.33 -6.54
CA GLU A 71 -1.50 -8.92 -7.78
C GLU A 71 -0.02 -9.30 -7.66
N ARG A 72 0.81 -8.45 -7.05
CA ARG A 72 2.22 -8.79 -6.78
C ARG A 72 2.36 -9.95 -5.79
N HIS A 73 1.53 -10.02 -4.75
CA HIS A 73 1.56 -11.16 -3.82
C HIS A 73 1.15 -12.46 -4.53
N LYS A 74 0.11 -12.40 -5.36
CA LYS A 74 -0.32 -13.52 -6.20
C LYS A 74 0.79 -13.97 -7.16
N ALA A 75 1.41 -13.05 -7.89
CA ALA A 75 2.52 -13.36 -8.79
C ALA A 75 3.72 -13.96 -8.03
N ASN A 76 4.03 -13.48 -6.83
CA ASN A 76 5.10 -14.07 -6.01
C ASN A 76 4.78 -15.51 -5.60
N LEU A 77 3.51 -15.80 -5.25
CA LEU A 77 3.06 -17.16 -4.94
C LEU A 77 3.14 -18.07 -6.17
N GLU A 78 2.60 -17.63 -7.31
CA GLU A 78 2.61 -18.40 -8.58
C GLU A 78 4.02 -18.70 -9.07
N ASN A 79 4.96 -17.76 -8.90
CA ASN A 79 6.37 -17.94 -9.27
C ASN A 79 7.21 -18.63 -8.20
N GLY A 80 6.61 -19.07 -7.08
CA GLY A 80 7.32 -19.76 -6.00
C GLY A 80 8.38 -18.91 -5.29
N VAL A 81 8.20 -17.58 -5.27
CA VAL A 81 9.10 -16.67 -4.54
C VAL A 81 9.03 -16.98 -3.05
N ALA A 82 10.18 -17.25 -2.44
CA ALA A 82 10.25 -17.54 -1.01
C ALA A 82 9.70 -16.38 -0.16
N VAL A 83 8.94 -16.71 0.88
CA VAL A 83 8.34 -15.72 1.80
C VAL A 83 9.39 -14.80 2.42
N GLU A 84 10.59 -15.33 2.72
CA GLU A 84 11.71 -14.56 3.23
C GLU A 84 12.17 -13.46 2.25
N THR A 85 12.25 -13.78 0.95
CA THR A 85 12.59 -12.80 -0.09
C THR A 85 11.57 -11.66 -0.12
N VAL A 86 10.28 -11.97 0.01
CA VAL A 86 9.21 -10.97 0.05
C VAL A 86 9.31 -10.07 1.29
N ILE A 87 9.61 -10.67 2.46
CA ILE A 87 9.79 -9.94 3.72
C ILE A 87 10.99 -9.00 3.62
N ARG A 88 12.15 -9.49 3.17
CA ARG A 88 13.38 -8.68 3.01
C ARG A 88 13.20 -7.55 1.98
N ASP A 89 12.51 -7.80 0.87
CA ASP A 89 12.21 -6.76 -0.13
C ASP A 89 11.33 -5.64 0.45
N TYR A 90 10.32 -6.03 1.25
CA TYR A 90 9.42 -5.07 1.90
C TYR A 90 10.12 -4.27 3.00
N LEU A 91 10.88 -4.91 3.88
CA LEU A 91 11.57 -4.28 4.99
C LEU A 91 12.98 -3.83 4.58
N SER A 92 13.06 -3.08 3.49
CA SER A 92 14.32 -2.58 2.93
C SER A 92 14.41 -1.05 3.00
N ALA A 93 15.64 -0.53 3.06
CA ALA A 93 15.90 0.91 2.92
C ALA A 93 15.25 1.49 1.65
N ARG A 94 15.29 0.75 0.53
CA ARG A 94 14.64 1.14 -0.73
C ARG A 94 13.15 1.43 -0.52
N HIS A 95 12.44 0.60 0.24
CA HIS A 95 11.02 0.78 0.50
C HIS A 95 10.77 1.85 1.56
N ARG A 96 11.60 1.93 2.60
CA ARG A 96 11.53 3.02 3.60
C ARG A 96 11.60 4.39 2.92
N ASP A 97 12.58 4.58 2.05
CA ASP A 97 12.95 5.87 1.46
C ASP A 97 12.05 6.26 0.26
N ARG A 98 11.20 5.35 -0.23
CA ARG A 98 10.30 5.60 -1.37
C ARG A 98 8.83 5.34 -1.01
N ALA A 99 8.27 6.23 -0.19
CA ALA A 99 6.87 6.13 0.23
C ALA A 99 5.90 6.20 -0.98
N GLY A 100 6.14 7.10 -1.94
CA GLY A 100 5.30 7.32 -3.12
C GLY A 100 5.02 6.08 -3.98
N THR A 101 5.98 5.15 -4.04
CA THR A 101 5.85 3.87 -4.77
C THR A 101 5.69 2.66 -3.86
N GLY A 102 5.58 2.90 -2.54
CA GLY A 102 5.57 1.87 -1.51
C GLY A 102 4.18 1.29 -1.18
N CYS A 103 4.12 0.57 -0.08
CA CYS A 103 2.88 0.01 0.48
C CYS A 103 1.94 1.14 0.92
N PRO A 104 0.68 1.17 0.44
CA PRO A 104 -0.26 2.22 0.82
C PRO A 104 -0.61 2.13 2.30
N THR A 105 -0.74 0.90 2.83
CA THR A 105 -1.04 0.67 4.24
C THR A 105 -0.01 1.31 5.16
N ALA A 106 1.29 1.06 4.92
CA ALA A 106 2.36 1.65 5.72
C ALA A 106 2.45 3.17 5.59
N ALA A 107 1.97 3.76 4.49
CA ALA A 107 1.95 5.21 4.34
C ALA A 107 0.70 5.86 4.98
N LEU A 108 -0.46 5.20 4.93
CA LEU A 108 -1.77 5.86 5.08
C LEU A 108 -2.68 5.30 6.16
N VAL A 109 -2.35 4.17 6.81
CA VAL A 109 -3.29 3.45 7.71
C VAL A 109 -3.89 4.32 8.83
N ALA A 110 -3.11 5.25 9.39
CA ALA A 110 -3.56 6.15 10.44
C ALA A 110 -4.61 7.17 9.96
N GLU A 111 -4.54 7.60 8.70
CA GLU A 111 -5.54 8.48 8.08
C GLU A 111 -6.76 7.69 7.61
N ILE A 112 -6.56 6.53 6.98
CA ILE A 112 -7.64 5.63 6.53
C ILE A 112 -8.61 5.32 7.66
N ALA A 113 -8.11 5.15 8.89
CA ALA A 113 -8.93 4.90 10.08
C ALA A 113 -9.98 5.99 10.36
N ARG A 114 -9.77 7.21 9.86
CA ARG A 114 -10.66 8.38 10.05
C ARG A 114 -11.55 8.69 8.84
N HIS A 115 -11.39 7.96 7.74
CA HIS A 115 -12.24 8.12 6.55
C HIS A 115 -13.62 7.46 6.73
N PRO A 116 -14.63 7.84 5.91
CA PRO A 116 -15.95 7.24 5.90
C PRO A 116 -15.96 5.71 5.80
N LYS A 117 -17.05 5.10 6.27
CA LYS A 117 -17.23 3.64 6.31
C LYS A 117 -16.95 2.97 4.95
N ALA A 118 -17.44 3.54 3.85
CA ALA A 118 -17.25 2.97 2.51
C ALA A 118 -15.76 2.81 2.14
N THR A 119 -14.92 3.79 2.47
CA THR A 119 -13.47 3.74 2.24
C THR A 119 -12.79 2.71 3.13
N ARG A 120 -13.23 2.61 4.40
CA ARG A 120 -12.74 1.60 5.35
C ARG A 120 -13.15 0.18 4.98
N ASP A 121 -14.35 -0.02 4.44
CA ASP A 121 -14.83 -1.31 3.95
C ASP A 121 -13.98 -1.78 2.76
N ALA A 122 -13.72 -0.88 1.80
CA ALA A 122 -12.85 -1.14 0.65
C ALA A 122 -11.42 -1.55 1.08
N PHE A 123 -10.85 -0.82 2.05
CA PHE A 123 -9.56 -1.16 2.64
C PHE A 123 -9.59 -2.54 3.33
N THR A 124 -10.63 -2.82 4.11
CA THR A 124 -10.79 -4.08 4.86
C THR A 124 -10.83 -5.30 3.94
N GLY A 125 -11.58 -5.22 2.83
CA GLY A 125 -11.63 -6.29 1.83
C GLY A 125 -10.23 -6.59 1.29
N LYS A 126 -9.53 -5.56 0.80
CA LYS A 126 -8.20 -5.73 0.21
C LYS A 126 -7.12 -6.21 1.18
N VAL A 127 -7.14 -5.75 2.43
CA VAL A 127 -6.22 -6.28 3.46
C VAL A 127 -6.53 -7.75 3.74
N SER A 128 -7.81 -8.14 3.75
CA SER A 128 -8.20 -9.55 3.94
C SER A 128 -7.68 -10.44 2.82
N ASP A 129 -7.77 -9.98 1.56
CA ASP A 129 -7.25 -10.69 0.39
C ASP A 129 -5.72 -10.85 0.45
N ILE A 130 -5.00 -9.78 0.80
CA ILE A 130 -3.53 -9.81 0.96
C ILE A 130 -3.12 -10.78 2.08
N VAL A 131 -3.83 -10.77 3.22
CA VAL A 131 -3.56 -11.68 4.33
C VAL A 131 -3.81 -13.14 3.93
N ALA A 132 -4.86 -13.40 3.14
CA ALA A 132 -5.12 -14.75 2.63
C ALA A 132 -3.97 -15.24 1.74
N LEU A 133 -3.52 -14.41 0.79
CA LEU A 133 -2.36 -14.74 -0.07
C LEU A 133 -1.07 -14.97 0.74
N MET A 134 -0.83 -14.17 1.78
CA MET A 134 0.32 -14.37 2.67
C MET A 134 0.19 -15.68 3.47
N ALA A 135 -1.01 -16.05 3.90
CA ALA A 135 -1.25 -17.31 4.62
C ALA A 135 -1.00 -18.54 3.73
N GLU A 136 -1.26 -18.44 2.42
CA GLU A 136 -0.95 -19.49 1.45
C GLU A 136 0.56 -19.71 1.26
N GLN A 137 1.38 -18.67 1.49
CA GLN A 137 2.85 -18.77 1.41
C GLN A 137 3.49 -19.42 2.65
N ILE A 138 2.76 -19.54 3.75
CA ILE A 138 3.27 -20.14 5.00
C ILE A 138 3.14 -21.65 4.91
N ARG A 139 4.25 -22.37 5.09
CA ARG A 139 4.30 -23.83 4.84
C ARG A 139 3.74 -24.69 5.99
N HIS A 140 3.79 -24.19 7.23
CA HIS A 140 3.56 -25.00 8.43
C HIS A 140 2.37 -24.51 9.25
N GLY A 141 1.66 -25.47 9.86
CA GLY A 141 0.45 -25.24 10.66
C GLY A 141 -0.87 -25.46 9.91
N THR A 142 -1.95 -25.52 10.66
CA THR A 142 -3.35 -25.51 10.20
C THR A 142 -3.70 -24.20 9.48
N ALA A 143 -4.83 -24.17 8.77
CA ALA A 143 -5.28 -22.95 8.08
C ALA A 143 -5.40 -21.74 9.03
N ASP A 144 -5.93 -21.95 10.24
CA ASP A 144 -6.08 -20.89 11.25
C ASP A 144 -4.72 -20.43 11.81
N GLU A 145 -3.77 -21.34 12.00
CA GLU A 145 -2.40 -21.00 12.40
C GLU A 145 -1.69 -20.19 11.33
N ARG A 146 -1.76 -20.61 10.07
CA ARG A 146 -1.17 -19.88 8.95
C ARG A 146 -1.76 -18.49 8.81
N ARG A 147 -3.09 -18.36 8.95
CA ARG A 147 -3.76 -17.06 8.93
C ARG A 147 -3.30 -16.16 10.07
N ARG A 148 -3.19 -16.69 11.30
CA ARG A 148 -2.64 -15.93 12.45
C ARG A 148 -1.22 -15.46 12.19
N LYS A 149 -0.34 -16.36 11.73
CA LYS A 149 1.05 -16.03 11.38
C LYS A 149 1.10 -14.96 10.28
N ALA A 150 0.28 -15.06 9.24
CA ALA A 150 0.21 -14.07 8.17
C ALA A 150 -0.21 -12.67 8.67
N ILE A 151 -1.20 -12.60 9.56
CA ILE A 151 -1.61 -11.33 10.20
C ILE A 151 -0.46 -10.73 11.00
N THR A 152 0.23 -11.55 11.80
CA THR A 152 1.36 -11.08 12.61
C THR A 152 2.49 -10.59 11.71
N VAL A 153 2.88 -11.35 10.69
CA VAL A 153 3.90 -10.96 9.72
C VAL A 153 3.53 -9.66 9.00
N TYR A 154 2.29 -9.54 8.51
CA TYR A 154 1.82 -8.31 7.85
C TYR A 154 1.87 -7.10 8.79
N SER A 155 1.43 -7.27 10.03
CA SER A 155 1.43 -6.23 11.06
C SER A 155 2.85 -5.80 11.41
N THR A 156 3.77 -6.75 11.61
CA THR A 156 5.19 -6.49 11.85
C THR A 156 5.82 -5.73 10.68
N MET A 157 5.58 -6.17 9.45
CA MET A 157 6.11 -5.52 8.26
C MET A 157 5.65 -4.06 8.15
N VAL A 158 4.33 -3.84 8.22
CA VAL A 158 3.73 -2.51 8.12
C VAL A 158 4.23 -1.59 9.24
N GLY A 159 4.15 -2.05 10.49
CA GLY A 159 4.51 -1.26 11.67
C GLY A 159 5.99 -0.92 11.73
N ALA A 160 6.87 -1.89 11.44
CA ALA A 160 8.31 -1.65 11.43
C ALA A 160 8.71 -0.64 10.35
N LEU A 161 8.11 -0.73 9.16
CA LEU A 161 8.37 0.25 8.10
C LEU A 161 7.90 1.66 8.48
N GLN A 162 6.78 1.78 9.19
CA GLN A 162 6.30 3.06 9.71
C GLN A 162 7.25 3.64 10.75
N LEU A 163 7.69 2.84 11.71
CA LEU A 163 8.64 3.27 12.74
C LEU A 163 9.99 3.67 12.13
N ALA A 164 10.50 2.86 11.19
CA ALA A 164 11.75 3.15 10.50
C ALA A 164 11.71 4.45 9.71
N ARG A 165 10.55 4.85 9.17
CA ARG A 165 10.35 6.16 8.50
C ARG A 165 10.22 7.32 9.48
N ALA A 166 9.73 7.06 10.69
CA ALA A 166 9.41 8.10 11.67
C ALA A 166 10.63 8.54 12.49
N VAL A 167 11.56 7.62 12.78
CA VAL A 167 12.79 7.95 13.49
C VAL A 167 13.75 8.74 12.61
N ASN A 168 14.47 9.69 13.20
CA ASN A 168 15.46 10.52 12.53
C ASN A 168 16.91 10.05 12.77
N ASP A 169 17.10 8.97 13.53
CA ASP A 169 18.36 8.26 13.67
C ASP A 169 18.42 7.13 12.63
N LYS A 170 19.40 7.20 11.73
CA LYS A 170 19.56 6.23 10.66
C LYS A 170 19.98 4.85 11.16
N THR A 171 20.80 4.78 12.19
CA THR A 171 21.22 3.50 12.78
C THR A 171 20.02 2.79 13.40
N LEU A 172 19.23 3.51 14.20
CA LEU A 172 17.99 2.96 14.76
C LEU A 172 16.98 2.58 13.66
N SER A 173 16.87 3.39 12.60
CA SER A 173 15.99 3.10 11.46
C SER A 173 16.36 1.78 10.78
N ASP A 174 17.65 1.56 10.53
CA ASP A 174 18.16 0.34 9.90
C ASP A 174 17.99 -0.87 10.86
N GLU A 175 18.28 -0.71 12.16
CA GLU A 175 18.05 -1.75 13.20
C GLU A 175 16.59 -2.19 13.29
N ILE A 176 15.63 -1.26 13.22
CA ILE A 176 14.19 -1.58 13.23
C ILE A 176 13.84 -2.50 12.06
N LEU A 177 14.36 -2.20 10.86
CA LEU A 177 14.09 -3.00 9.67
C LEU A 177 14.71 -4.40 9.79
N GLU A 178 15.97 -4.49 10.20
CA GLU A 178 16.70 -5.76 10.36
C GLU A 178 16.03 -6.68 11.40
N ASN A 179 15.73 -6.16 12.59
CA ASN A 179 15.06 -6.94 13.63
C ASN A 179 13.65 -7.38 13.22
N ALA A 180 12.92 -6.53 12.48
CA ALA A 180 11.60 -6.88 11.97
C ALA A 180 11.66 -7.96 10.88
N VAL A 181 12.71 -7.97 10.05
CA VAL A 181 12.95 -9.06 9.10
C VAL A 181 13.13 -10.38 9.85
N ASP A 182 14.03 -10.41 10.82
CA ASP A 182 14.35 -11.63 11.57
C ASP A 182 13.11 -12.18 12.30
N ALA A 183 12.34 -11.30 12.95
CA ALA A 183 11.09 -11.66 13.61
C ALA A 183 10.05 -12.21 12.61
N ALA A 184 9.81 -11.50 11.50
CA ALA A 184 8.82 -11.90 10.50
C ALA A 184 9.19 -13.23 9.81
N VAL A 185 10.47 -13.44 9.48
CA VAL A 185 10.97 -14.69 8.89
C VAL A 185 10.83 -15.84 9.88
N THR A 186 11.12 -15.61 11.16
CA THR A 186 10.94 -16.60 12.22
C THR A 186 9.48 -17.03 12.32
N ILE A 187 8.55 -16.08 12.43
CA ILE A 187 7.10 -16.37 12.52
C ILE A 187 6.60 -17.11 11.28
N ALA A 188 7.07 -16.74 10.08
CA ALA A 188 6.65 -17.38 8.84
C ALA A 188 7.14 -18.84 8.69
N ASN A 189 8.27 -19.19 9.33
CA ASN A 189 8.88 -20.51 9.24
C ASN A 189 8.69 -21.38 10.49
N GLU A 190 8.16 -20.81 11.58
CA GLU A 190 7.85 -21.53 12.81
C GLU A 190 6.99 -22.75 12.50
N ARG A 191 7.32 -23.90 13.08
CA ARG A 191 6.63 -25.17 12.83
C ARG A 191 5.33 -25.27 13.60
#